data_AF-A0A925ATJ0-F1
#
_entry.id   AF-A0A925ATJ0-F1
#
_cell.length_a   1.000
_cell.length_b   1.000
_cell.length_c   1.000
_cell.angle_alpha   90.00
_cell.angle_beta   90.00
_cell.angle_gamma   90.00
#
_symmetry.space_group_name_H-M   'P 1'
#
loop_
_entity.id
_entity.type
_entity.pdbx_description
1 polymer ?
#
loop_
_entity_poly.entity_id
_entity_poly.type
_entity_poly.pdbx_seq_one_letter_code
_entity_poly.pdbx_strand_id
1 'polypeptide(L)' 'MGQAANVGGADKTNDEVSVTLYANGRGHHINQAFINGVPLKYVVDTGATTIPMNSGDAKYSNIDFSKGIPM' A
#
# COMPACT_ATOMS: atom_id res chain seq x y z
N MET A 1 7.79 -19.11 -6.12
CA MET A 1 7.97 -18.28 -7.33
C MET A 1 7.82 -16.82 -6.90
N GLY A 2 8.71 -15.95 -7.42
CA GLY A 2 9.32 -14.82 -6.72
C GLY A 2 8.40 -13.63 -6.40
N GLN A 3 8.55 -13.13 -5.18
CA GLN A 3 8.06 -11.83 -4.72
C GLN A 3 9.26 -10.88 -4.73
N ALA A 4 9.28 -9.92 -5.66
CA ALA A 4 10.17 -8.78 -5.58
C ALA A 4 9.61 -7.63 -6.42
N ALA A 5 8.83 -6.76 -5.77
CA ALA A 5 8.71 -5.38 -6.18
C ALA A 5 9.15 -4.53 -4.99
N ASN A 6 10.43 -4.16 -4.96
CA ASN A 6 10.98 -3.17 -4.04
C ASN A 6 11.23 -1.89 -4.85
N VAL A 7 10.43 -0.85 -4.64
CA VAL A 7 10.75 0.50 -5.15
C VAL A 7 11.43 1.25 -4.01
N GLY A 8 12.75 1.06 -3.91
CA GLY A 8 13.62 1.90 -3.09
C GLY A 8 14.05 3.13 -3.90
N GLY A 9 14.01 4.30 -3.26
CA GLY A 9 14.14 5.62 -3.89
C GLY A 9 15.16 5.73 -5.02
N ALA A 10 14.68 6.16 -6.18
CA ALA A 10 15.49 6.64 -7.28
C ALA A 10 15.09 8.08 -7.60
N ASP A 11 16.07 8.97 -7.56
CA ASP A 11 15.96 10.35 -8.02
C ASP A 11 15.62 10.40 -9.51
N LYS A 12 14.49 11.05 -9.82
CA LYS A 12 14.21 11.85 -11.02
C LYS A 12 14.79 11.34 -12.36
N THR A 13 14.16 10.33 -12.95
CA THR A 13 13.92 10.32 -14.40
C THR A 13 12.41 10.22 -14.62
N ASN A 14 11.87 11.02 -15.55
CA ASN A 14 10.47 10.93 -15.99
C ASN A 14 10.27 9.68 -16.88
N ASP A 15 10.79 8.53 -16.45
CA ASP A 15 10.46 7.26 -17.05
C ASP A 15 9.16 6.78 -16.39
N GLU A 16 8.25 6.19 -17.17
CA GLU A 16 7.04 5.58 -16.61
C GLU A 16 7.44 4.48 -15.61
N VAL A 17 7.41 4.82 -14.32
CA VAL A 17 7.64 3.85 -13.24
C VAL A 17 6.46 2.90 -13.24
N SER A 18 6.68 1.68 -13.71
CA SER A 18 5.69 0.62 -13.71
C SER A 18 5.99 -0.42 -12.63
N VAL A 19 4.94 -0.97 -12.03
CA VAL A 19 5.03 -2.06 -11.05
C VAL A 19 4.07 -3.16 -11.47
N THR A 20 4.61 -4.36 -11.70
CA THR A 20 3.81 -5.55 -11.99
C THR A 20 3.56 -6.32 -10.69
N LEU A 21 2.29 -6.51 -10.33
CA LEU A 21 1.88 -7.32 -9.18
C LEU A 21 1.39 -8.69 -9.65
N TYR A 22 1.97 -9.75 -9.12
CA TYR A 22 1.48 -11.11 -9.34
C TYR A 22 0.51 -11.52 -8.24
N ALA A 23 -0.56 -12.21 -8.61
CA ALA A 23 -1.47 -12.82 -7.65
C ALA A 23 -0.72 -13.86 -6.79
N ASN A 24 -1.03 -13.91 -5.51
CA ASN A 24 -0.56 -14.97 -4.62
C ASN A 24 -1.31 -16.29 -4.91
N GLY A 25 -0.97 -17.36 -4.19
CA GLY A 25 -1.62 -18.68 -4.36
C GLY A 25 -3.12 -18.72 -4.06
N ARG A 26 -3.70 -17.64 -3.53
CA ARG A 26 -5.14 -17.48 -3.27
C ARG A 26 -5.82 -16.54 -4.28
N GLY A 27 -5.10 -16.05 -5.29
CA GLY A 27 -5.62 -15.13 -6.29
C GLY A 27 -5.59 -13.64 -5.91
N HIS A 28 -5.11 -13.28 -4.71
CA HIS A 28 -5.05 -11.89 -4.28
C HIS A 28 -3.73 -11.22 -4.69
N HIS A 29 -3.81 -9.96 -5.14
CA HIS A 29 -2.63 -9.12 -5.39
C HIS A 29 -2.27 -8.41 -4.10
N ILE A 30 -1.10 -8.72 -3.55
CA ILE A 30 -0.64 -8.24 -2.25
C ILE A 30 0.77 -7.70 -2.41
N ASN A 31 1.03 -6.52 -1.87
CA ASN A 31 2.37 -5.93 -1.84
C ASN A 31 2.54 -5.02 -0.60
N GLN A 32 3.66 -4.33 -0.50
CA GLN A 32 3.98 -3.34 0.52
C GLN A 32 3.84 -1.92 -0.04
N ALA A 33 3.25 -1.03 0.75
CA ALA A 33 3.20 0.41 0.52
C ALA A 33 3.89 1.13 1.69
N PHE A 34 4.27 2.38 1.48
CA PHE A 34 4.73 3.27 2.54
C PHE A 34 3.68 4.33 2.80
N ILE A 35 3.18 4.39 4.04
CA ILE A 35 2.28 5.45 4.49
C ILE A 35 3.01 6.21 5.59
N ASN A 36 3.17 7.53 5.44
CA ASN A 36 3.93 8.36 6.38
C ASN A 36 5.31 7.81 6.74
N GLY A 37 5.99 7.18 5.76
CA GLY A 37 7.34 6.66 5.92
C GLY A 37 7.45 5.27 6.56
N VAL A 38 6.34 4.66 7.00
CA VAL A 38 6.38 3.29 7.55
C VAL A 38 5.83 2.27 6.54
N PRO A 39 6.40 1.06 6.50
CA PRO A 39 5.95 0.01 5.59
C PRO A 39 4.67 -0.68 6.09
N LEU A 40 3.67 -0.77 5.22
CA LEU A 40 2.40 -1.47 5.48
C LEU A 40 2.09 -2.43 4.34
N LYS A 41 1.52 -3.59 4.67
CA LYS A 41 1.07 -4.58 3.70
C LYS A 41 -0.35 -4.25 3.25
N TYR A 42 -0.61 -4.27 1.95
CA TYR A 42 -1.93 -4.03 1.37
C TYR A 42 -2.35 -5.17 0.43
N VAL A 43 -3.65 -5.21 0.16
CA VAL A 43 -4.26 -6.04 -0.89
C VAL A 43 -4.97 -5.10 -1.87
N VAL A 44 -4.95 -5.44 -3.16
CA VAL A 44 -5.73 -4.71 -4.17
C VAL A 44 -7.21 -5.12 -4.04
N ASP A 45 -8.07 -4.15 -3.76
CA ASP A 45 -9.53 -4.27 -3.79
C ASP A 45 -10.09 -3.25 -4.80
N THR A 46 -10.55 -3.72 -5.95
CA THR A 46 -11.05 -2.85 -7.03
C THR A 46 -12.44 -2.30 -6.75
N GLY A 47 -13.15 -2.80 -5.73
CA GLY A 47 -14.44 -2.30 -5.30
C GLY A 47 -14.36 -1.21 -4.22
N ALA A 48 -13.19 -1.02 -3.61
CA ALA A 48 -13.00 -0.03 -2.55
C ALA A 48 -12.84 1.39 -3.12
N THR A 49 -13.57 2.35 -2.53
CA THR A 49 -13.44 3.80 -2.83
C THR A 49 -12.59 4.54 -1.80
N THR A 50 -12.24 3.86 -0.70
CA THR A 50 -11.36 4.34 0.37
C THR A 50 -10.32 3.28 0.69
N ILE A 51 -9.30 3.63 1.49
CA ILE A 51 -8.30 2.67 1.98
C ILE A 51 -8.73 2.21 3.38
N PRO A 52 -9.40 1.06 3.54
CA PRO A 52 -9.72 0.54 4.86
C PRO A 52 -8.44 0.02 5.54
N MET A 53 -8.24 0.38 6.80
CA MET A 53 -7.19 -0.17 7.66
C MET A 53 -7.67 -0.30 9.10
N ASN A 54 -7.01 -1.17 9.86
CA ASN A 54 -7.28 -1.29 11.30
C ASN A 54 -6.63 -0.13 12.08
N SER A 55 -7.09 0.10 13.31
CA SER A 55 -6.59 1.17 14.17
C SER A 55 -5.11 1.01 14.58
N GLY A 56 -4.57 -0.21 14.56
CA GLY A 56 -3.16 -0.47 14.85
C GLY A 56 -2.25 0.07 13.76
N ASP A 57 -2.57 -0.24 12.50
CA ASP A 57 -1.84 0.26 11.34
C ASP A 57 -1.97 1.78 11.20
N ALA A 58 -3.14 2.35 11.52
CA ALA A 58 -3.32 3.80 11.57
C ALA A 58 -2.38 4.47 12.58
N LYS A 59 -2.29 3.94 13.81
CA LYS A 59 -1.36 4.45 14.83
C LYS A 59 0.09 4.26 14.42
N TYR A 60 0.44 3.09 13.88
CA TYR A 60 1.79 2.77 13.42
C TYR A 60 2.23 3.73 12.31
N SER A 61 1.32 4.11 11.41
CA SER A 61 1.54 5.08 10.35
C SER A 61 1.24 6.53 10.75
N ASN A 62 1.11 6.84 12.03
CA ASN A 62 0.90 8.20 12.53
C ASN A 62 -0.35 8.90 11.94
N ILE A 63 -1.45 8.16 11.76
CA ILE A 63 -2.76 8.68 11.35
C ILE A 63 -3.65 8.81 12.59
N ASP A 64 -4.09 10.03 12.88
CA ASP A 64 -5.10 10.30 13.90
C ASP A 64 -6.51 10.13 13.33
N PHE A 65 -6.98 8.88 13.31
CA PHE A 65 -8.30 8.52 12.79
C PHE A 65 -9.46 9.06 13.65
N SER A 66 -9.20 9.57 14.87
CA SER A 66 -10.24 10.19 15.70
C SER A 66 -10.73 11.54 15.17
N LYS A 67 -9.93 12.17 14.32
CA LYS A 67 -10.25 13.45 13.65
C LYS A 67 -10.86 13.27 12.27
N GLY A 68 -11.16 12.03 11.87
CA GLY A 68 -11.81 11.74 10.60
C GLY A 68 -13.19 12.37 10.53
N ILE A 69 -13.51 13.00 9.40
CA ILE A 69 -14.87 13.45 9.09
C ILE A 69 -15.51 12.33 8.26
N PRO A 70 -16.73 11.86 8.61
CA PRO A 70 -17.45 10.90 7.78
C PRO A 70 -17.63 11.45 6.36
N MET A 71 -17.37 10.60 5.37
CA MET A 71 -17.61 10.88 3.95
C MET A 71 -19.05 10.54 3.58
#